data_AF-A0ABD2N260-F1
#
_entry.id   AF-A0ABD2N260-F1
#
_cell.length_a   1.000
_cell.length_b   1.000
_cell.length_c   1.000
_cell.angle_alpha   90.00
_cell.angle_beta   90.00
_cell.angle_gamma   90.00
#
_symmetry.space_group_name_H-M   'P 1'
#
loop_
_entity.id
_entity.type
_entity.pdbx_description
1 polymer ?
#
loop_
_entity_poly.entity_id
_entity_poly.type
_entity_poly.pdbx_seq_one_letter_code
_entity_poly.pdbx_strand_id
1 'polypeptide(L)'
;MLLEILDTTCPIKTVTKLKRNLKKNINKNQEIRELKCKLDAFAVIRDVRKDEDSRRAYLTCKHLFKQRTLEVKIRLNSIKINEAGNKNKAIWKVINNETKLRKDTATGNLDPDELNDYFANIGENSAREYRNTNVDPIFLLGKAES
;
A
#
# COMPACT_ATOMS: atom_id res chain seq x y z
N MET A 1 -17.62 30.29 2.80
CA MET A 1 -17.88 30.92 1.50
C MET A 1 -16.65 31.16 0.63
N LEU A 2 -15.72 32.11 0.88
CA LEU A 2 -14.53 32.27 0.00
C LEU A 2 -13.55 31.07 0.03
N LEU A 3 -13.49 30.32 1.14
CA LEU A 3 -12.74 29.06 1.28
C LEU A 3 -13.32 27.90 0.45
N GLU A 4 -14.62 27.89 0.18
CA GLU A 4 -15.29 26.83 -0.61
C GLU A 4 -15.07 27.02 -2.13
N ILE A 5 -14.80 28.25 -2.58
CA ILE A 5 -14.51 28.56 -4.00
C ILE A 5 -13.03 28.26 -4.33
N LEU A 6 -12.14 28.33 -3.34
CA LEU A 6 -10.72 27.97 -3.54
C LEU A 6 -10.50 26.45 -3.67
N ASP A 7 -11.39 25.62 -3.11
CA ASP A 7 -11.36 24.16 -3.27
C ASP A 7 -11.79 23.69 -4.68
N THR A 8 -12.45 24.54 -5.46
CA THR A 8 -12.94 24.19 -6.81
C THR A 8 -12.04 24.64 -7.97
N THR A 9 -11.02 25.49 -7.73
CA THR A 9 -10.37 26.26 -8.81
C THR A 9 -8.88 25.98 -9.09
N CYS A 10 -8.16 25.22 -8.27
CA CYS A 10 -6.70 25.09 -8.43
C CYS A 10 -6.17 23.65 -8.60
N PRO A 11 -6.07 23.11 -9.83
CA PRO A 11 -5.31 21.89 -10.09
C PRO A 11 -3.82 22.25 -10.26
N ILE A 12 -3.11 22.52 -9.17
CA ILE A 12 -1.65 22.76 -9.25
C ILE A 12 -0.93 21.42 -9.39
N LYS A 13 -0.65 21.08 -10.65
CA LYS A 13 0.34 20.07 -11.06
C LYS A 13 1.73 20.55 -10.64
N THR A 14 2.37 19.90 -9.67
CA THR A 14 3.83 19.66 -9.67
C THR A 14 4.22 18.76 -8.51
N VAL A 15 4.43 17.47 -8.75
CA VAL A 15 5.26 16.63 -7.87
C VAL A 15 5.99 15.56 -8.69
N THR A 16 7.13 15.91 -9.29
CA THR A 16 8.07 14.94 -9.88
C THR A 16 9.28 14.62 -8.98
N LYS A 17 9.43 15.26 -7.81
CA LYS A 17 10.61 15.06 -6.95
C LYS A 17 10.49 13.96 -5.87
N LEU A 18 9.31 13.39 -5.63
CA LEU A 18 9.11 12.43 -4.51
C LEU A 18 9.53 10.98 -4.82
N LYS A 19 9.70 10.59 -6.09
CA LYS A 19 10.05 9.20 -6.45
C LYS A 19 11.49 8.79 -6.08
N ARG A 20 12.44 9.74 -6.01
CA ARG A 20 13.87 9.43 -5.72
C ARG A 20 14.13 9.08 -4.24
N ASN A 21 13.36 9.64 -3.31
CA ASN A 21 13.62 9.44 -1.87
C ASN A 21 13.07 8.12 -1.33
N LEU A 22 11.97 7.60 -1.88
CA LEU A 22 11.39 6.32 -1.43
C LEU A 22 12.31 5.13 -1.77
N LYS A 23 12.86 5.09 -3.00
CA LYS A 23 13.76 4.03 -3.45
C LYS A 23 15.09 4.02 -2.67
N LYS A 24 15.59 5.20 -2.28
CA LYS A 24 16.77 5.33 -1.41
C LYS A 24 16.51 4.82 0.02
N ASN A 25 15.34 5.07 0.59
CA ASN A 25 15.03 4.63 1.96
C ASN A 25 14.76 3.12 2.07
N ILE A 26 14.14 2.50 1.05
CA ILE A 26 13.97 1.04 1.02
C ILE A 26 15.34 0.35 0.91
N ASN A 27 16.24 0.86 0.06
CA ASN A 27 17.60 0.33 -0.08
C ASN A 27 18.50 0.57 1.14
N LYS A 28 18.11 1.43 2.08
CA LYS A 28 18.80 1.61 3.37
C LYS A 28 18.40 0.59 4.42
N ASN A 29 17.29 -0.13 4.23
CA ASN A 29 16.92 -1.20 5.17
C ASN A 29 17.94 -2.35 5.03
N GLN A 30 18.62 -2.68 6.14
CA GLN A 30 19.65 -3.71 6.20
C GLN A 30 19.08 -5.10 5.86
N GLU A 31 17.90 -5.43 6.39
CA GLU A 31 17.25 -6.73 6.18
C GLU A 31 16.90 -6.96 4.70
N ILE A 32 16.44 -5.92 4.00
CA ILE A 32 16.14 -5.99 2.56
C ILE A 32 17.42 -6.20 1.76
N ARG A 33 18.52 -5.57 2.16
CA ARG A 33 19.83 -5.74 1.49
C ARG A 33 20.35 -7.16 1.66
N GLU A 34 20.28 -7.70 2.87
CA GLU A 34 20.70 -9.08 3.15
C GLU A 34 19.84 -10.11 2.40
N LEU A 35 18.52 -9.91 2.38
CA LEU A 35 17.62 -10.77 1.60
C LEU A 35 17.87 -10.66 0.10
N LYS A 36 18.24 -9.47 -0.40
CA LYS A 36 18.62 -9.30 -1.80
C LYS A 36 19.91 -10.06 -2.11
N CYS A 37 20.94 -9.95 -1.28
CA CYS A 37 22.18 -10.71 -1.46
C CYS A 37 21.94 -12.23 -1.42
N LYS A 38 21.09 -12.71 -0.50
CA LYS A 38 20.69 -14.13 -0.44
C LYS A 38 19.94 -14.55 -1.70
N LEU A 39 19.03 -13.72 -2.19
CA LEU A 39 18.26 -13.99 -3.41
C LEU A 39 19.17 -14.08 -4.64
N ASP A 40 20.14 -13.16 -4.75
CA ASP A 40 21.11 -13.15 -5.85
C ASP A 40 22.00 -14.41 -5.78
N ALA A 41 22.45 -14.81 -4.59
CA ALA A 41 23.19 -16.06 -4.40
C ALA A 41 22.37 -17.31 -4.79
N PHE A 42 21.10 -17.39 -4.37
CA PHE A 42 20.23 -18.51 -4.76
C PHE A 42 19.89 -18.50 -6.26
N ALA A 43 19.85 -17.35 -6.91
CA ALA A 43 19.66 -17.27 -8.36
C ALA A 43 20.84 -17.91 -9.10
N VAL A 44 22.07 -17.60 -8.69
CA VAL A 44 23.29 -18.21 -9.25
C VAL A 44 23.30 -19.71 -9.01
N ILE A 45 23.02 -20.17 -7.78
CA ILE A 45 23.00 -21.60 -7.46
C ILE A 45 21.96 -22.35 -8.29
N ARG A 46 20.75 -21.79 -8.44
CA ARG A 46 19.69 -22.35 -9.29
C ARG A 46 20.16 -22.51 -10.74
N ASP A 47 20.82 -21.49 -11.27
CA ASP A 47 21.24 -21.47 -12.68
C ASP A 47 22.41 -22.44 -12.95
N VAL A 48 23.27 -22.66 -11.95
CA VAL A 48 24.40 -23.59 -12.01
C VAL A 48 23.97 -25.04 -11.79
N ARG A 49 23.26 -25.35 -10.69
CA ARG A 49 22.93 -26.73 -10.31
C ARG A 49 21.73 -27.30 -11.05
N LYS A 50 20.75 -26.46 -11.40
CA LYS A 50 19.51 -26.84 -12.12
C LYS A 50 18.70 -27.97 -11.45
N ASP A 51 18.86 -28.14 -10.14
CA ASP A 51 18.09 -29.08 -9.31
C ASP A 51 16.82 -28.43 -8.75
N GLU A 52 15.82 -29.27 -8.45
CA GLU A 52 14.54 -28.78 -7.91
C GLU A 52 14.65 -28.22 -6.49
N ASP A 53 15.62 -28.68 -5.69
CA ASP A 53 15.85 -28.12 -4.36
C ASP A 53 16.38 -26.69 -4.42
N SER A 54 17.34 -26.40 -5.31
CA SER A 54 17.82 -25.02 -5.54
C SER A 54 16.72 -24.12 -6.13
N ARG A 55 15.85 -24.66 -7.00
CA ARG A 55 14.69 -23.92 -7.50
C ARG A 55 13.72 -23.57 -6.38
N ARG A 56 13.40 -24.54 -5.51
CA ARG A 56 12.52 -24.33 -4.35
C ARG A 56 13.10 -23.31 -3.38
N ALA A 57 14.40 -23.42 -3.04
CA ALA A 57 15.08 -22.46 -2.18
C ALA A 57 15.06 -21.04 -2.75
N TYR A 58 15.31 -20.89 -4.06
CA TYR A 58 15.20 -19.60 -4.74
C TYR A 58 13.77 -19.03 -4.66
N LEU A 59 12.74 -19.85 -4.93
CA LEU A 59 11.35 -19.39 -4.89
C LEU A 59 10.92 -18.96 -3.48
N THR A 60 11.30 -19.71 -2.46
CA THR A 60 11.06 -19.35 -1.05
C THR A 60 11.74 -18.04 -0.70
N CYS A 61 13.02 -17.88 -1.03
CA CYS A 61 13.75 -16.64 -0.77
C CYS A 61 13.15 -15.45 -1.54
N LYS A 62 12.73 -15.67 -2.80
CA LYS A 62 12.04 -14.67 -3.63
C LYS A 62 10.72 -14.23 -3.02
N HIS A 63 9.95 -15.17 -2.48
CA HIS A 63 8.69 -14.88 -1.81
C HIS A 63 8.92 -14.03 -0.55
N LEU A 64 9.84 -14.46 0.32
CA LEU A 64 10.22 -13.74 1.53
C LEU A 64 10.72 -12.32 1.23
N PHE A 65 11.58 -12.17 0.20
CA PHE A 65 12.08 -10.86 -0.22
C PHE A 65 10.94 -9.93 -0.65
N LYS A 66 9.97 -10.43 -1.42
CA LYS A 66 8.80 -9.66 -1.84
C LYS A 66 7.94 -9.24 -0.64
N GLN A 67 7.66 -10.16 0.28
CA GLN A 67 6.87 -9.88 1.49
C GLN A 67 7.54 -8.80 2.35
N ARG A 68 8.82 -8.97 2.68
CA ARG A 68 9.55 -7.98 3.50
C ARG A 68 9.66 -6.62 2.83
N THR A 69 9.85 -6.58 1.51
CA THR A 69 9.84 -5.32 0.76
C THR A 69 8.48 -4.63 0.85
N LEU A 70 7.39 -5.38 0.78
CA LEU A 70 6.03 -4.85 0.92
C LEU A 70 5.79 -4.31 2.33
N GLU A 71 6.13 -5.06 3.38
CA GLU A 71 5.99 -4.64 4.78
C GLU A 71 6.73 -3.33 5.06
N VAL A 72 7.99 -3.23 4.62
CA VAL A 72 8.79 -2.01 4.80
C VAL A 72 8.18 -0.84 4.03
N LYS A 73 7.65 -1.08 2.83
CA LYS A 73 6.97 -0.05 2.04
C LYS A 73 5.70 0.45 2.74
N ILE A 74 4.89 -0.46 3.29
CA ILE A 74 3.70 -0.11 4.08
C ILE A 74 4.11 0.72 5.28
N ARG A 75 5.08 0.25 6.08
CA ARG A 75 5.60 0.97 7.26
C ARG A 75 6.08 2.38 6.92
N LEU A 76 6.85 2.53 5.84
CA LEU A 76 7.33 3.84 5.39
C LEU A 76 6.19 4.77 4.94
N ASN A 77 5.14 4.22 4.31
CA ASN A 77 3.98 5.01 3.94
C ASN A 77 3.18 5.43 5.18
N SER A 78 3.01 4.56 6.17
CA SER A 78 2.35 4.89 7.44
C SER A 78 3.08 6.00 8.20
N ILE A 79 4.41 5.93 8.31
CA ILE A 79 5.23 7.00 8.90
C ILE A 79 5.00 8.31 8.16
N LYS A 80 5.07 8.31 6.83
CA LYS A 80 4.86 9.52 6.01
C LYS A 80 3.46 10.12 6.17
N ILE A 81 2.44 9.30 6.35
CA ILE A 81 1.07 9.76 6.54
C ILE A 81 0.94 10.37 7.94
N ASN A 82 1.50 9.74 8.96
CA ASN A 82 1.43 10.19 10.35
C ASN A 82 2.20 11.50 10.57
N GLU A 83 3.35 11.68 9.91
CA GLU A 83 4.18 12.89 9.99
C GLU A 83 3.65 14.05 9.10
N ALA A 84 2.66 13.81 8.25
CA ALA A 84 2.18 14.83 7.33
C ALA A 84 1.23 15.83 8.01
N GLY A 85 1.52 17.13 7.87
CA GLY A 85 0.61 18.20 8.33
C GLY A 85 -0.77 18.18 7.67
N ASN A 86 -0.92 17.54 6.51
CA ASN A 86 -2.21 17.21 5.90
C ASN A 86 -2.25 15.73 5.53
N LYS A 87 -2.89 14.92 6.39
CA LYS A 87 -2.97 13.46 6.27
C LYS A 87 -3.72 13.02 5.02
N ASN A 88 -4.85 13.65 4.70
CA ASN A 88 -5.67 13.32 3.54
C ASN A 88 -4.89 13.49 2.22
N LYS A 89 -4.14 14.59 2.10
CA LYS A 89 -3.25 14.84 0.96
C LYS A 89 -2.10 13.84 0.89
N ALA A 90 -1.59 13.37 2.03
CA ALA A 90 -0.54 12.36 2.08
C ALA A 90 -1.05 10.97 1.65
N ILE A 91 -2.23 10.56 2.13
CA ILE A 91 -2.92 9.33 1.74
C ILE A 91 -3.19 9.35 0.23
N TRP A 92 -3.78 10.43 -0.29
CA TRP A 92 -4.04 10.58 -1.72
C TRP A 92 -2.76 10.47 -2.57
N LYS A 93 -1.65 11.05 -2.10
CA LYS A 93 -0.34 10.91 -2.76
C LYS A 93 0.15 9.46 -2.77
N VAL A 94 -0.06 8.70 -1.70
CA VAL A 94 0.30 7.26 -1.66
C VAL A 94 -0.52 6.50 -2.68
N ILE A 95 -1.85 6.64 -2.67
CA ILE A 95 -2.77 5.97 -3.62
C ILE A 95 -2.42 6.32 -5.07
N ASN A 96 -2.22 7.61 -5.36
CA ASN A 96 -1.90 8.08 -6.72
C ASN A 96 -0.52 7.58 -7.19
N ASN A 97 0.44 7.40 -6.29
CA ASN A 97 1.74 6.83 -6.65
C ASN A 97 1.66 5.32 -6.95
N GLU A 98 0.86 4.57 -6.21
CA GLU A 98 0.63 3.13 -6.48
C GLU A 98 -0.14 2.90 -7.77
N THR A 99 -1.19 3.70 -8.03
CA THR A 99 -1.98 3.60 -9.27
C THR A 99 -1.16 3.99 -10.51
N LYS A 100 -0.31 5.02 -10.43
CA LYS A 100 0.62 5.37 -11.53
C LYS A 100 1.67 4.30 -11.82
N LEU A 101 2.04 3.47 -10.84
CA LEU A 101 2.92 2.31 -11.08
C LEU A 101 2.20 1.15 -11.74
N ARG A 102 0.88 1.05 -11.56
CA ARG A 102 0.04 0.05 -12.22
C ARG A 102 -0.39 0.45 -13.62
N LYS A 103 -0.37 1.73 -14.00
CA LYS A 103 -0.78 2.17 -15.35
C LYS A 103 0.08 1.59 -16.49
N ASP A 104 1.32 1.19 -16.21
CA ASP A 104 2.16 0.51 -17.22
C ASP A 104 1.86 -1.01 -17.33
N THR A 105 1.01 -1.56 -16.45
CA THR A 105 0.61 -2.99 -16.43
C THR A 105 -0.90 -3.21 -16.23
N ALA A 106 -1.72 -2.15 -16.23
CA ALA A 106 -3.15 -2.22 -15.98
C ALA A 106 -3.90 -2.39 -17.29
N THR A 107 -4.04 -3.63 -17.72
CA THR A 107 -5.20 -4.10 -18.50
C THR A 107 -6.40 -4.43 -17.60
N GLY A 108 -6.40 -3.93 -16.36
CA GLY A 108 -7.52 -4.09 -15.43
C GLY A 108 -8.19 -2.75 -15.20
N ASN A 109 -9.12 -2.40 -16.08
CA ASN A 109 -10.16 -1.45 -15.72
C ASN A 109 -11.00 -2.15 -14.64
N LEU A 110 -10.84 -1.73 -13.39
CA LEU A 110 -11.84 -2.00 -12.37
C LEU A 110 -13.09 -1.30 -12.87
N ASP A 111 -14.09 -2.09 -13.23
CA ASP A 111 -15.34 -1.56 -13.75
C ASP A 111 -16.02 -0.75 -12.64
N PRO A 112 -16.67 0.38 -12.94
CA PRO A 112 -17.39 1.15 -11.95
C PRO A 112 -18.39 0.31 -11.15
N ASP A 113 -18.96 -0.73 -11.76
CA ASP A 113 -19.88 -1.65 -11.09
C ASP A 113 -19.13 -2.54 -10.09
N GLU A 114 -17.95 -3.06 -10.43
CA GLU A 114 -17.11 -3.82 -9.50
C GLU A 114 -16.66 -2.98 -8.29
N LEU A 115 -16.40 -1.68 -8.51
CA LEU A 115 -16.06 -0.75 -7.44
C LEU A 115 -17.28 -0.48 -6.54
N ASN A 116 -18.46 -0.28 -7.12
CA ASN A 116 -19.70 -0.12 -6.37
C ASN A 116 -20.04 -1.36 -5.56
N ASP A 117 -19.92 -2.55 -6.16
CA ASP A 117 -20.13 -3.82 -5.48
C ASP A 117 -19.17 -3.99 -4.29
N TYR A 118 -17.90 -3.61 -4.46
CA TYR A 118 -16.93 -3.67 -3.36
C TYR A 118 -17.35 -2.78 -2.17
N PHE A 119 -17.77 -1.54 -2.42
CA PHE A 119 -18.20 -0.63 -1.35
C PHE A 119 -19.55 -1.02 -0.75
N ALA A 120 -20.51 -1.48 -1.57
CA ALA A 120 -21.79 -1.98 -1.12
C ALA A 120 -21.61 -3.21 -0.20
N ASN A 121 -20.74 -4.14 -0.60
CA ASN A 121 -20.43 -5.34 0.20
C ASN A 121 -19.70 -5.00 1.51
N ILE A 122 -18.81 -4.00 1.52
CA ILE A 122 -18.20 -3.53 2.78
C ILE A 122 -19.28 -2.95 3.70
N GLY A 123 -20.16 -2.09 3.18
CA GLY A 123 -21.25 -1.51 3.95
C GLY A 123 -22.18 -2.57 4.52
N GLU A 124 -22.52 -3.59 3.73
CA GLU A 124 -23.35 -4.70 4.17
C GLU A 124 -22.64 -5.57 5.22
N ASN A 125 -21.35 -5.87 5.04
CA ASN A 125 -20.58 -6.66 6.00
C ASN A 125 -20.43 -5.91 7.34
N SER A 126 -20.12 -4.61 7.30
CA SER A 126 -20.09 -3.78 8.51
C SER A 126 -21.46 -3.70 9.18
N ALA A 127 -22.54 -3.48 8.42
CA ALA A 127 -23.89 -3.48 8.98
C ALA A 127 -24.28 -4.83 9.59
N ARG A 128 -23.84 -5.95 9.01
CA ARG A 128 -24.07 -7.30 9.52
C ARG A 128 -23.29 -7.56 10.81
N GLU A 129 -22.06 -7.06 10.92
CA GLU A 129 -21.29 -7.09 12.16
C GLU A 129 -22.00 -6.31 13.28
N TYR A 130 -22.56 -5.13 12.97
CA TYR A 130 -23.29 -4.32 13.96
C TYR A 130 -24.65 -4.90 14.36
N ARG A 131 -25.34 -5.65 13.49
CA ARG A 131 -26.60 -6.34 13.85
C ARG A 131 -26.41 -7.45 14.88
N ASN A 132 -25.21 -8.01 14.99
CA ASN A 132 -24.88 -9.04 15.98
C ASN A 132 -24.47 -8.46 17.34
N THR A 133 -24.21 -7.16 17.42
CA THR A 133 -24.03 -6.44 18.67
C THR A 133 -25.37 -5.83 19.07
N ASN A 134 -25.94 -6.25 20.20
CA ASN A 134 -27.17 -5.67 20.77
C ASN A 134 -26.95 -4.26 21.36
N VAL A 135 -25.98 -3.53 20.79
CA VAL A 135 -25.47 -2.25 21.26
C VAL A 135 -25.62 -1.27 20.11
N ASP A 136 -26.37 -0.21 20.35
CA ASP A 136 -26.54 0.89 19.41
C ASP A 136 -25.16 1.46 19.01
N PRO A 137 -24.80 1.48 17.71
CA PRO A 137 -23.53 2.04 17.24
C PRO A 137 -23.31 3.50 17.66
N ILE A 138 -24.39 4.27 17.87
CA ILE A 138 -24.33 5.66 18.35
C ILE A 138 -23.75 5.71 19.78
N PHE A 139 -24.01 4.70 20.60
CA PHE A 139 -23.50 4.60 21.96
C PHE A 139 -21.97 4.34 22.01
N LEU A 140 -21.40 3.76 20.95
CA LEU A 140 -19.96 3.51 20.83
C LEU A 140 -19.18 4.76 20.43
N LEU A 141 -19.82 5.70 19.70
CA LEU A 141 -19.20 6.96 19.30
C LEU A 141 -19.06 7.95 20.46
N GLY A 142 -19.99 7.92 21.44
CA GLY A 142 -19.95 8.79 22.62
C GLY A 142 -18.92 8.41 23.69
N LYS A 143 -18.36 7.19 23.65
CA LYS A 143 -17.31 6.75 24.60
C LYS A 143 -15.88 7.07 24.18
N ALA A 144 -15.67 7.58 22.98
CA ALA A 144 -14.33 7.96 22.50
C ALA A 144 -13.89 9.36 22.97
N GLU A 145 -14.76 10.10 23.67
CA GLU A 145 -14.51 11.46 24.17
C GLU A 145 -14.55 11.57 25.70
N SER A 146 -14.23 10.50 26.44
CA SER A 146 -14.07 10.53 27.91
C SER A 146 -12.79 9.85 28.38
#